data_AF-A0A7S2NFZ5-F1
#
_entry.id   AF-A0A7S2NFZ5-F1
#
_cell.length_a   1.000
_cell.length_b   1.000
_cell.length_c   1.000
_cell.angle_alpha   90.00
_cell.angle_beta   90.00
_cell.angle_gamma   90.00
#
_symmetry.space_group_name_H-M   'P 1'
#
loop_
_entity.id
_entity.type
_entity.pdbx_description
1 polymer ?
#
loop_
_entity_poly.entity_id
_entity_poly.type
_entity_poly.pdbx_seq_one_letter_code
_entity_poly.pdbx_strand_id
1 'polypeptide(L)'
;AEGQDAAKEEGGDAEERGEPQDQAAAASGNSKARAQQESEDETDEEDRVEEHLRDAVEGSFRLKRILSDDTLDGPVPAKRRKVMKPKQLRVGLKEQAKIRQLLLKWSCTEDAILQHVLESLPMQELKQLHESGYLPDKYNAWKTAAELLAMHAASCREKNGPGGGPLDTVSAFKWRWKLDITADRVLRKLTHRE
;
A
#
# COMPACT_ATOMS: atom_id res chain seq x y z
N ALA A 1 25.76 -49.66 18.38
CA ALA A 1 24.76 -48.84 19.09
C ALA A 1 24.60 -47.55 18.30
N GLU A 2 23.99 -47.51 17.12
CA GLU A 2 22.71 -48.11 16.70
C GLU A 2 21.60 -47.83 17.71
N GLY A 3 20.94 -46.70 17.50
CA GLY A 3 19.65 -46.34 18.07
C GLY A 3 18.80 -45.79 16.93
N GLN A 4 17.99 -46.69 16.36
CA GLN A 4 16.90 -46.41 15.43
C GLN A 4 15.68 -45.99 16.27
N ASP A 5 15.08 -44.83 15.99
CA ASP A 5 13.73 -44.49 16.43
C ASP A 5 13.09 -43.67 15.29
N ALA A 6 12.35 -44.32 14.40
CA ALA A 6 10.95 -44.71 14.52
C ALA A 6 10.01 -43.55 14.17
N ALA A 7 9.60 -43.58 12.91
CA ALA A 7 8.58 -42.78 12.29
C ALA A 7 7.24 -42.84 13.04
N LYS A 8 6.53 -41.70 13.07
CA LYS A 8 5.10 -41.66 13.35
C LYS A 8 4.42 -40.72 12.34
N GLU A 9 3.90 -41.34 11.28
CA GLU A 9 2.68 -40.93 10.55
C GLU A 9 1.52 -40.83 11.57
N GLU A 10 0.38 -40.18 11.40
CA GLU A 10 -0.44 -39.78 10.26
C GLU A 10 -1.55 -38.91 10.90
N GLY A 11 -2.18 -38.00 10.16
CA GLY A 11 -3.31 -37.24 10.71
C GLY A 11 -3.73 -36.08 9.84
N GLY A 12 -4.16 -36.39 8.61
CA GLY A 12 -4.88 -35.45 7.77
C GLY A 12 -6.31 -35.30 8.29
N ASP A 13 -6.68 -34.07 8.65
CA ASP A 13 -8.07 -33.68 8.82
C ASP A 13 -8.42 -32.68 7.71
N ALA A 14 -9.26 -33.15 6.80
CA ALA A 14 -9.73 -32.46 5.62
C ALA A 14 -11.10 -31.86 5.93
N GLU A 15 -11.14 -30.69 6.55
CA GLU A 15 -12.39 -29.93 6.69
C GLU A 15 -12.67 -29.09 5.44
N GLU A 16 -13.44 -29.72 4.57
CA GLU A 16 -14.68 -29.25 3.99
C GLU A 16 -14.81 -27.75 3.61
N ARG A 17 -14.57 -27.57 2.32
CA ARG A 17 -14.96 -26.49 1.42
C ARG A 17 -16.45 -26.09 1.56
N GLY A 18 -16.72 -24.95 2.21
CA GLY A 18 -17.99 -24.23 2.11
C GLY A 18 -17.87 -23.00 1.20
N GLU A 19 -18.37 -23.09 -0.02
CA GLU A 19 -18.56 -21.94 -0.94
C GLU A 19 -19.95 -21.31 -0.70
N PRO A 20 -20.06 -20.06 -0.22
CA PRO A 20 -21.28 -19.28 -0.39
C PRO A 20 -21.30 -18.67 -1.80
N GLN A 21 -22.15 -19.24 -2.67
CA GLN A 21 -22.66 -18.58 -3.86
C GLN A 21 -23.62 -17.46 -3.43
N ASP A 22 -23.18 -16.21 -3.46
CA ASP A 22 -24.09 -15.07 -3.47
C ASP A 22 -24.08 -14.41 -4.84
N GLN A 23 -25.14 -14.74 -5.57
CA GLN A 23 -25.61 -14.03 -6.75
C GLN A 23 -26.14 -12.66 -6.32
N ALA A 24 -25.49 -11.59 -6.77
CA ALA A 24 -26.12 -10.27 -6.83
C ALA A 24 -25.86 -9.66 -8.20
N ALA A 25 -26.71 -10.05 -9.14
CA ALA A 25 -26.93 -9.34 -10.38
C ALA A 25 -27.60 -7.99 -10.05
N ALA A 26 -26.83 -6.91 -10.03
CA ALA A 26 -27.36 -5.55 -10.09
C ALA A 26 -27.25 -5.05 -11.53
N ALA A 27 -28.37 -5.19 -12.22
CA ALA A 27 -28.66 -4.60 -13.51
C ALA A 27 -28.73 -3.07 -13.44
N SER A 28 -28.76 -2.46 -14.63
CA SER A 28 -29.29 -1.13 -14.91
C SER A 28 -28.33 0.02 -14.55
N GLY A 29 -27.72 0.72 -15.49
CA GLY A 29 -28.34 1.30 -16.68
C GLY A 29 -28.32 2.82 -16.51
N ASN A 30 -27.40 3.50 -17.18
CA ASN A 30 -27.62 4.91 -17.50
C ASN A 30 -26.88 5.29 -18.79
N SER A 31 -27.55 4.96 -19.89
CA SER A 31 -27.46 5.63 -21.18
C SER A 31 -27.68 7.14 -20.99
N LYS A 32 -26.61 7.93 -21.15
CA LYS A 32 -26.76 9.36 -21.43
C LYS A 32 -26.07 9.69 -22.76
N ALA A 33 -26.76 9.31 -23.83
CA ALA A 33 -26.63 9.94 -25.13
C ALA A 33 -26.93 11.43 -24.96
N ARG A 34 -25.88 12.25 -24.95
CA ARG A 34 -26.02 13.70 -24.95
C ARG A 34 -26.16 14.15 -26.40
N ALA A 35 -27.41 14.35 -26.79
CA ALA A 35 -27.78 15.00 -28.03
C ALA A 35 -27.05 16.35 -28.13
N GLN A 36 -26.38 16.56 -29.25
CA GLN A 36 -26.02 17.87 -29.76
C GLN A 36 -27.33 18.60 -30.05
N GLN A 37 -27.64 19.59 -29.22
CA GLN A 37 -28.61 20.63 -29.57
C GLN A 37 -27.78 21.88 -29.84
N GLU A 38 -27.58 22.16 -31.11
CA GLU A 38 -27.17 23.48 -31.61
C GLU A 38 -28.27 24.47 -31.21
N SER A 39 -27.97 25.35 -30.24
CA SER A 39 -28.70 26.59 -30.02
C SER A 39 -27.78 27.74 -30.42
N GLU A 40 -27.84 28.12 -31.69
CA GLU A 40 -27.45 29.44 -32.15
C GLU A 40 -28.54 30.43 -31.69
N ASP A 41 -28.40 31.00 -30.49
CA ASP A 41 -28.86 32.35 -30.13
C ASP A 41 -28.58 32.61 -28.64
N GLU A 42 -27.50 33.35 -28.35
CA GLU A 42 -27.38 34.23 -27.16
C GLU A 42 -26.01 34.93 -27.17
N THR A 43 -25.86 35.87 -28.10
CA THR A 43 -24.85 36.93 -28.02
C THR A 43 -25.59 38.20 -27.62
N ASP A 44 -25.67 38.48 -26.31
CA ASP A 44 -25.80 39.84 -25.71
C ASP A 44 -26.15 39.89 -24.19
N GLU A 45 -25.88 38.84 -23.39
CA GLU A 45 -26.02 38.88 -21.91
C GLU A 45 -24.67 38.86 -21.13
N GLU A 46 -23.56 39.34 -21.71
CA GLU A 46 -22.24 39.25 -21.05
C GLU A 46 -22.02 40.24 -19.88
N ASP A 47 -22.93 41.19 -19.62
CA ASP A 47 -22.60 42.35 -18.77
C ASP A 47 -23.13 42.35 -17.33
N ARG A 48 -23.71 41.26 -16.81
CA ARG A 48 -24.21 41.21 -15.40
C ARG A 48 -23.77 40.01 -14.56
N VAL A 49 -22.63 39.42 -14.87
CA VAL A 49 -22.00 38.46 -13.93
C VAL A 49 -21.39 39.24 -12.76
N GLU A 50 -21.90 39.02 -11.54
CA GLU A 50 -21.38 39.61 -10.29
C GLU A 50 -19.86 39.40 -10.18
N GLU A 51 -19.15 40.41 -9.69
CA GLU A 51 -17.68 40.51 -9.74
C GLU A 51 -16.96 39.30 -9.11
N HIS A 52 -17.56 38.68 -8.09
CA HIS A 52 -17.03 37.48 -7.44
C HIS A 52 -17.18 36.19 -8.28
N LEU A 53 -18.12 36.16 -9.22
CA LEU A 53 -18.32 35.04 -10.15
C LEU A 53 -17.42 35.17 -11.40
N ARG A 54 -16.98 36.39 -11.75
CA ARG A 54 -16.05 36.61 -12.88
C ARG A 54 -14.72 35.87 -12.69
N ASP A 55 -14.17 35.90 -11.47
CA ASP A 55 -12.87 35.27 -11.17
C ASP A 55 -12.96 33.72 -11.25
N ALA A 56 -14.10 33.16 -10.85
CA ALA A 56 -14.37 31.72 -10.98
C ALA A 56 -14.54 31.28 -12.44
N VAL A 57 -15.22 32.10 -13.26
CA VAL A 57 -15.39 31.84 -14.70
C VAL A 57 -14.07 31.98 -15.43
N GLU A 58 -13.26 33.01 -15.15
CA GLU A 58 -11.93 33.20 -15.75
C GLU A 58 -10.97 32.06 -15.38
N GLY A 59 -10.97 31.62 -14.13
CA GLY A 59 -10.22 30.45 -13.67
C GLY A 59 -10.61 29.16 -14.41
N SER A 60 -11.91 28.96 -14.64
CA SER A 60 -12.45 27.83 -15.39
C SER A 60 -12.04 27.85 -16.87
N PHE A 61 -12.10 29.01 -17.52
CA PHE A 61 -11.65 29.16 -18.92
C PHE A 61 -10.15 28.96 -19.07
N ARG A 62 -9.35 29.39 -18.09
CA ARG A 62 -7.90 29.16 -18.08
C ARG A 62 -7.57 27.67 -17.94
N LEU A 63 -8.26 26.96 -17.05
CA LEU A 63 -8.10 25.50 -16.92
C LEU A 63 -8.52 24.78 -18.20
N LYS A 64 -9.64 25.20 -18.81
CA LYS A 64 -10.11 24.65 -20.07
C LYS A 64 -9.08 24.83 -21.18
N ARG A 65 -8.44 26.01 -21.30
CA ARG A 65 -7.35 26.23 -22.27
C ARG A 65 -6.17 25.29 -22.04
N ILE A 66 -5.73 25.12 -20.79
CA ILE A 66 -4.61 24.22 -20.45
C ILE A 66 -4.94 22.76 -20.81
N LEU A 67 -6.18 22.31 -20.56
CA LEU A 67 -6.60 20.93 -20.83
C LEU A 67 -6.91 20.69 -22.32
N SER A 68 -7.43 21.70 -23.03
CA SER A 68 -7.69 21.62 -24.47
C SER A 68 -6.39 21.70 -25.29
N ASP A 69 -5.39 22.47 -24.86
CA ASP A 69 -4.08 22.50 -25.50
C ASP A 69 -3.32 21.17 -25.33
N ASP A 70 -3.57 20.40 -24.25
CA ASP A 70 -2.95 19.08 -24.03
C ASP A 70 -3.62 17.94 -24.84
N THR A 71 -4.78 18.19 -25.47
CA THR A 71 -5.55 17.17 -26.21
C THR A 71 -5.66 17.41 -27.72
N LEU A 72 -5.21 18.57 -28.24
CA LEU A 72 -5.19 18.86 -29.67
C LEU A 72 -3.86 18.40 -30.30
N ASP A 73 -3.97 17.22 -30.88
CA ASP A 73 -3.01 16.38 -31.60
C ASP A 73 -2.33 17.10 -32.81
N GLY A 74 -1.40 18.02 -32.53
CA GLY A 74 -0.44 18.52 -33.51
C GLY A 74 0.88 17.73 -33.44
N PRO A 75 1.56 17.44 -34.58
CA PRO A 75 2.86 16.75 -34.58
C PRO A 75 3.92 17.65 -33.93
N VAL A 76 4.12 17.46 -32.63
CA VAL A 76 5.14 18.19 -31.86
C VAL A 76 6.51 17.80 -32.43
N PRO A 77 7.32 18.76 -32.94
CA PRO A 77 8.67 18.46 -33.41
C PRO A 77 9.45 17.84 -32.25
N ALA A 78 10.21 16.78 -32.54
CA ALA A 78 10.95 15.91 -31.62
C ALA A 78 11.98 16.64 -30.72
N LYS A 79 11.53 17.62 -29.92
CA LYS A 79 12.24 18.24 -28.83
C LYS A 79 12.26 17.24 -27.70
N ARG A 80 13.26 16.36 -27.80
CA ARG A 80 13.98 15.68 -26.71
C ARG A 80 13.14 15.67 -25.45
N ARG A 81 12.24 14.69 -25.37
CA ARG A 81 11.48 14.33 -24.17
C ARG A 81 12.50 14.39 -23.05
N LYS A 82 12.37 15.41 -22.19
CA LYS A 82 13.31 15.67 -21.10
C LYS A 82 13.22 14.41 -20.26
N VAL A 83 14.20 13.51 -20.44
CA VAL A 83 14.28 12.24 -19.73
C VAL A 83 14.06 12.63 -18.29
N MET A 84 12.92 12.20 -17.74
CA MET A 84 12.54 12.52 -16.37
C MET A 84 13.79 12.22 -15.56
N LYS A 85 14.37 13.28 -14.97
CA LYS A 85 15.56 13.14 -14.14
C LYS A 85 15.25 11.99 -13.21
N PRO A 86 16.10 10.95 -13.15
CA PRO A 86 15.82 9.75 -12.38
C PRO A 86 15.34 10.24 -11.01
N LYS A 87 14.07 9.92 -10.71
CA LYS A 87 13.35 10.38 -9.53
C LYS A 87 14.34 10.26 -8.39
N GLN A 88 14.76 11.39 -7.83
CA GLN A 88 15.83 11.43 -6.82
C GLN A 88 15.54 10.30 -5.85
N LEU A 89 16.44 9.32 -5.83
CA LEU A 89 16.26 8.11 -5.04
C LEU A 89 16.09 8.58 -3.61
N ARG A 90 14.87 8.45 -3.07
CA ARG A 90 14.57 8.80 -1.67
C ARG A 90 15.40 7.95 -0.70
N VAL A 91 15.91 6.84 -1.21
CA VAL A 91 16.52 5.74 -0.50
C VAL A 91 18.00 5.66 -0.86
N GLY A 92 18.86 5.42 0.13
CA GLY A 92 20.30 5.34 -0.06
C GLY A 92 20.71 4.15 -0.95
N LEU A 93 21.88 4.25 -1.59
CA LEU A 93 22.39 3.19 -2.49
C LEU A 93 22.46 1.81 -1.82
N LYS A 94 22.81 1.76 -0.54
CA LYS A 94 22.89 0.51 0.23
C LYS A 94 21.51 -0.12 0.45
N GLU A 95 20.51 0.71 0.74
CA GLU A 95 19.13 0.26 0.96
C GLU A 95 18.55 -0.25 -0.36
N GLN A 96 18.75 0.49 -1.45
CA GLN A 96 18.33 0.08 -2.78
C GLN A 96 18.97 -1.24 -3.24
N ALA A 97 20.21 -1.51 -2.86
CA ALA A 97 20.84 -2.81 -3.12
C ALA A 97 20.13 -3.96 -2.38
N LYS A 98 19.72 -3.74 -1.12
CA LYS A 98 18.97 -4.72 -0.34
C LYS A 98 17.54 -4.91 -0.83
N ILE A 99 16.86 -3.83 -1.21
CA ILE A 99 15.54 -3.88 -1.84
C ILE A 99 15.61 -4.74 -3.11
N ARG A 100 16.58 -4.47 -4.00
CA ARG A 100 16.79 -5.28 -5.21
C ARG A 100 17.08 -6.74 -4.91
N GLN A 101 17.88 -7.02 -3.87
CA GLN A 101 18.16 -8.40 -3.45
C GLN A 101 16.89 -9.15 -2.99
N LEU A 102 16.00 -8.47 -2.24
CA LEU A 102 14.72 -9.03 -1.80
C LEU A 102 13.76 -9.25 -2.97
N LEU A 103 13.59 -8.25 -3.84
CA LEU A 103 12.74 -8.35 -5.02
C LEU A 103 13.20 -9.45 -5.98
N LEU A 104 14.52 -9.63 -6.13
CA LEU A 104 15.09 -10.72 -6.92
C LEU A 104 14.84 -12.07 -6.26
N LYS A 105 15.02 -12.18 -4.94
CA LYS A 105 14.74 -13.41 -4.17
C LYS A 105 13.28 -13.85 -4.30
N TRP A 106 12.35 -12.91 -4.37
CA TRP A 106 10.93 -13.19 -4.52
C TRP A 106 10.47 -13.27 -5.96
N SER A 107 11.32 -13.00 -6.96
CA SER A 107 10.92 -12.87 -8.37
C SER A 107 9.77 -11.87 -8.56
N CYS A 108 9.92 -10.68 -7.97
CA CYS A 108 8.95 -9.56 -8.00
C CYS A 108 9.61 -8.24 -8.42
N THR A 109 10.60 -8.27 -9.32
CA THR A 109 11.39 -7.09 -9.70
C THR A 109 10.60 -5.99 -10.40
N GLU A 110 9.44 -6.33 -10.97
CA GLU A 110 8.58 -5.41 -11.72
C GLU A 110 7.44 -4.84 -10.88
N ASP A 111 7.26 -5.32 -9.64
CA ASP A 111 6.18 -4.87 -8.76
C ASP A 111 6.53 -3.54 -8.10
N ALA A 112 6.03 -2.46 -8.68
CA ALA A 112 6.25 -1.11 -8.19
C ALA A 112 5.64 -0.84 -6.81
N ILE A 113 4.53 -1.51 -6.46
CA ILE A 113 3.86 -1.32 -5.17
C ILE A 113 4.70 -1.96 -4.07
N LEU A 114 5.18 -3.18 -4.31
CA LEU A 114 6.02 -3.90 -3.37
C LEU A 114 7.39 -3.22 -3.20
N GLN A 115 7.95 -2.69 -4.30
CA GLN A 115 9.12 -1.81 -4.22
C GLN A 115 8.85 -0.59 -3.34
N HIS A 116 7.71 0.10 -3.50
CA HIS A 116 7.38 1.28 -2.71
C HIS A 116 7.24 0.97 -1.21
N VAL A 117 6.64 -0.17 -0.85
CA VAL A 117 6.57 -0.63 0.54
C VAL A 117 7.97 -0.84 1.11
N LEU A 118 8.86 -1.51 0.37
CA LEU A 118 10.24 -1.72 0.80
C LEU A 118 11.04 -0.41 0.93
N GLU A 119 10.78 0.58 0.07
CA GLU A 119 11.38 1.92 0.16
C GLU A 119 10.97 2.69 1.42
N SER A 120 9.83 2.34 2.02
CA SER A 120 9.36 2.96 3.27
C SER A 120 9.98 2.34 4.54
N LEU A 121 10.62 1.17 4.41
CA LEU A 121 11.21 0.47 5.56
C LEU A 121 12.64 0.96 5.86
N PRO A 122 13.00 1.15 7.14
CA PRO A 122 14.36 1.50 7.52
C PRO A 122 15.34 0.34 7.25
N MET A 123 16.62 0.66 7.04
CA MET A 123 17.68 -0.31 6.76
C MET A 123 17.73 -1.47 7.77
N GLN A 124 17.48 -1.24 9.07
CA GLN A 124 17.48 -2.32 10.06
C GLN A 124 16.39 -3.37 9.77
N GLU A 125 15.19 -2.93 9.42
CA GLU A 125 14.05 -3.80 9.11
C GLU A 125 14.29 -4.56 7.80
N LEU A 126 14.89 -3.92 6.79
CA LEU A 126 15.26 -4.60 5.54
C LEU A 126 16.25 -5.76 5.76
N LYS A 127 17.20 -5.62 6.70
CA LYS A 127 18.14 -6.70 7.06
C LYS A 127 17.42 -7.84 7.78
N GLN A 128 16.60 -7.51 8.78
CA GLN A 128 15.80 -8.50 9.51
C GLN A 128 14.89 -9.28 8.58
N LEU A 129 14.25 -8.60 7.63
CA LEU A 129 13.39 -9.23 6.64
C LEU A 129 14.17 -10.19 5.74
N HIS A 130 15.38 -9.82 5.33
CA HIS A 130 16.25 -10.70 4.55
C HIS A 130 16.68 -11.96 5.31
N GLU A 131 17.03 -11.81 6.59
CA GLU A 131 17.45 -12.90 7.48
C GLU A 131 16.29 -13.81 7.89
N SER A 132 15.08 -13.25 8.05
CA SER A 132 13.87 -14.00 8.47
C SER A 132 13.44 -15.11 7.50
N GLY A 133 13.91 -15.06 6.24
CA GLY A 133 13.49 -16.01 5.23
C GLY A 133 12.05 -15.83 4.73
N TYR A 134 11.34 -14.79 5.17
CA TYR A 134 9.96 -14.52 4.76
C TYR A 134 9.80 -14.37 3.24
N LEU A 135 8.69 -14.92 2.71
CA LEU A 135 8.31 -14.85 1.31
C LEU A 135 6.81 -14.54 1.23
N PRO A 136 6.39 -13.39 0.66
CA PRO A 136 4.98 -13.05 0.57
C PRO A 136 4.28 -13.95 -0.44
N ASP A 137 3.08 -14.41 -0.09
CA ASP A 137 2.23 -15.18 -0.99
C ASP A 137 1.62 -14.27 -2.07
N LYS A 138 1.99 -14.51 -3.33
CA LYS A 138 1.53 -13.72 -4.48
C LYS A 138 0.17 -14.17 -5.00
N TYR A 139 -0.27 -15.37 -4.62
CA TYR A 139 -1.48 -16.00 -5.13
C TYR A 139 -2.65 -15.86 -4.14
N ASN A 140 -2.46 -15.10 -3.07
CA ASN A 140 -3.51 -14.81 -2.11
C ASN A 140 -4.61 -13.95 -2.77
N ALA A 141 -5.83 -14.48 -2.80
CA ALA A 141 -6.97 -13.82 -3.43
C ALA A 141 -7.49 -12.60 -2.65
N TRP A 142 -7.22 -12.54 -1.35
CA TRP A 142 -7.79 -11.53 -0.44
C TRP A 142 -6.84 -10.37 -0.16
N LYS A 143 -5.54 -10.62 -0.24
CA LYS A 143 -4.50 -9.65 0.09
C LYS A 143 -3.40 -9.68 -0.94
N THR A 144 -2.97 -8.50 -1.33
CA THR A 144 -1.81 -8.35 -2.21
C THR A 144 -0.52 -8.71 -1.49
N ALA A 145 0.50 -9.13 -2.24
CA ALA A 145 1.83 -9.42 -1.68
C ALA A 145 2.42 -8.22 -0.94
N ALA A 146 2.12 -7.00 -1.39
CA ALA A 146 2.53 -5.75 -0.74
C ALA A 146 1.87 -5.54 0.64
N GLU A 147 0.58 -5.86 0.77
CA GLU A 147 -0.14 -5.80 2.05
C GLU A 147 0.36 -6.87 3.02
N LEU A 148 0.57 -8.10 2.55
CA LEU A 148 1.13 -9.18 3.36
C LEU A 148 2.53 -8.81 3.89
N LEU A 149 3.36 -8.23 3.03
CA LEU A 149 4.67 -7.72 3.40
C LEU A 149 4.58 -6.60 4.45
N ALA A 150 3.68 -5.63 4.27
CA ALA A 150 3.48 -4.54 5.21
C ALA A 150 3.02 -5.05 6.59
N MET A 151 2.09 -6.01 6.61
CA MET A 151 1.64 -6.68 7.84
C MET A 151 2.79 -7.41 8.52
N HIS A 152 3.59 -8.17 7.79
CA HIS A 152 4.74 -8.88 8.35
C HIS A 152 5.78 -7.91 8.93
N ALA A 153 6.07 -6.81 8.23
CA ALA A 153 6.98 -5.77 8.72
C ALA A 153 6.47 -5.13 10.02
N ALA A 154 5.17 -4.86 10.12
CA ALA A 154 4.54 -4.38 11.36
C ALA A 154 4.70 -5.39 12.50
N SER A 155 4.41 -6.68 12.25
CA SER A 155 4.60 -7.74 13.25
C SER A 155 6.07 -7.91 13.67
N CYS A 156 7.03 -7.76 12.75
CA CYS A 156 8.45 -7.75 13.10
C CYS A 156 8.80 -6.55 14.00
N ARG A 157 8.27 -5.37 13.71
CA ARG A 157 8.49 -4.17 14.51
C ARG A 157 7.88 -4.31 15.91
N GLU A 158 6.72 -4.95 16.03
CA GLU A 158 6.12 -5.26 17.33
C GLU A 158 6.95 -6.24 18.14
N LYS A 159 7.52 -7.27 17.50
CA LYS A 159 8.38 -8.27 18.16
C LYS A 159 9.74 -7.70 18.55
N ASN A 160 10.34 -6.86 17.71
CA ASN A 160 11.70 -6.35 17.88
C ASN A 160 11.76 -4.93 18.49
N GLY A 161 10.60 -4.27 18.63
CA GLY A 161 10.51 -2.96 19.25
C GLY A 161 10.95 -3.01 20.72
N PRO A 162 11.49 -1.91 21.25
CA PRO A 162 11.79 -1.84 22.67
C PRO A 162 10.50 -2.09 23.47
N GLY A 163 10.55 -3.04 24.39
CA GLY A 163 9.48 -3.20 25.39
C GLY A 163 9.25 -1.85 26.05
N GLY A 164 8.06 -1.29 25.90
CA GLY A 164 7.71 0.05 26.36
C GLY A 164 7.41 1.09 25.29
N GLY A 165 7.27 0.70 24.03
CA GLY A 165 6.67 1.58 23.01
C GLY A 165 5.26 2.07 23.41
N PRO A 166 4.71 3.10 22.75
CA PRO A 166 3.39 3.64 23.07
C PRO A 166 2.24 2.63 22.93
N LEU A 167 2.49 1.50 22.27
CA LEU A 167 1.56 0.38 22.11
C LEU A 167 1.83 -0.78 23.09
N ASP A 168 2.78 -0.64 24.02
CA ASP A 168 3.07 -1.67 25.03
C ASP A 168 2.01 -1.64 26.14
N THR A 169 1.09 -2.59 26.07
CA THR A 169 0.03 -2.78 27.06
C THR A 169 0.59 -3.03 28.46
N VAL A 170 1.73 -3.70 28.58
CA VAL A 170 2.39 -3.96 29.89
C VAL A 170 2.92 -2.66 30.47
N SER A 171 3.48 -1.78 29.64
CA SER A 171 3.96 -0.47 30.10
C SER A 171 2.82 0.48 30.46
N ALA A 172 1.73 0.47 29.70
CA ALA A 172 0.51 1.19 30.06
C ALA A 172 -0.04 0.71 31.42
N PHE A 173 -0.04 -0.61 31.64
CA PHE A 173 -0.46 -1.22 32.90
C PHE A 173 0.49 -0.88 34.05
N LYS A 174 1.80 -0.94 33.83
CA LYS A 174 2.81 -0.53 34.81
C LYS A 174 2.61 0.91 35.27
N TRP A 175 2.37 1.85 34.35
CA TRP A 175 2.19 3.27 34.69
C TRP A 175 0.92 3.51 35.50
N ARG A 176 -0.19 2.89 35.09
CA ARG A 176 -1.50 3.10 35.73
C ARG A 176 -1.64 2.39 37.08
N TRP A 177 -0.96 1.25 37.29
CA TRP A 177 -0.99 0.48 38.55
C TRP A 177 0.28 0.62 39.41
N LYS A 178 1.24 1.45 39.01
CA LYS A 178 2.51 1.70 39.73
C LYS A 178 3.26 0.42 40.07
N LEU A 179 3.36 -0.50 39.10
CA LEU A 179 4.01 -1.78 39.30
C LEU A 179 5.53 -1.63 39.45
N ASP A 180 6.13 -2.45 40.32
CA ASP A 180 7.58 -2.54 40.47
C ASP A 180 8.24 -3.24 39.26
N ILE A 181 9.56 -3.12 39.15
CA ILE A 181 10.32 -3.70 38.02
C ILE A 181 10.30 -5.25 38.02
N THR A 182 10.08 -5.85 39.18
CA THR A 182 9.99 -7.30 39.38
C THR A 182 8.68 -7.83 38.81
N ALA A 183 7.56 -7.17 39.11
CA ALA A 183 6.23 -7.47 38.60
C ALA A 183 6.14 -7.22 37.08
N ASP A 184 6.77 -6.15 36.58
CA ASP A 184 6.90 -5.90 35.13
C ASP A 184 7.60 -7.07 34.42
N ARG A 185 8.70 -7.60 34.98
CA ARG A 185 9.39 -8.77 34.43
C ARG A 185 8.51 -10.03 34.46
N VAL A 186 7.72 -10.23 35.52
CA VAL A 186 6.81 -11.38 35.60
C VAL A 186 5.72 -11.27 34.54
N LEU A 187 5.08 -10.10 34.41
CA LEU A 187 4.04 -9.85 33.41
C LEU A 187 4.56 -10.04 31.98
N ARG A 188 5.79 -9.59 31.68
CA ARG A 188 6.41 -9.82 30.36
C ARG A 188 6.75 -11.28 30.06
N LYS A 189 6.84 -12.13 31.09
CA LYS A 189 7.07 -13.57 30.95
C LYS A 189 5.78 -14.37 30.80
N LEU A 190 4.62 -13.81 31.14
CA LEU A 190 3.34 -14.46 30.95
C LEU A 190 2.97 -14.43 29.46
N THR A 191 3.35 -15.49 28.74
CA THR A 191 2.90 -15.70 27.36
C THR A 191 1.43 -16.13 27.38
N HIS A 192 0.60 -15.51 26.55
CA HIS A 192 -0.86 -15.75 26.43
C HIS A 192 -1.20 -17.09 25.74
N ARG A 193 -0.27 -18.03 25.72
CA ARG A 193 -0.40 -19.33 25.07
C ARG A 193 -0.32 -20.40 26.15
N GLU A 194 -1.48 -20.91 26.56
CA GLU A 194 -1.60 -22.26 27.15
C GLU A 194 -1.63 -23.30 26.01
#